data_AF-A0A2A4LVQ4-F1
#
_entry.id   AF-A0A2A4LVQ4-F1
#
_cell.length_a   1.000
_cell.length_b   1.000
_cell.length_c   1.000
_cell.angle_alpha   90.00
_cell.angle_beta   90.00
_cell.angle_gamma   90.00
#
_symmetry.space_group_name_H-M   'P 1'
#
loop_
_entity.id
_entity.type
_entity.pdbx_description
1 polymer ?
#
loop_
_entity_poly.entity_id
_entity_poly.type
_entity_poly.pdbx_seq_one_letter_code
_entity_poly.pdbx_strand_id
1 'polypeptide(L)' 'MKSQRKKRAAESHTWKRETFSLPRSEAQKKARAFLDKYPKAAYWSEVETWRELPDDIIEFTMRRLPTAD' A
#
# COMPACT_ATOMS: atom_id res chain seq x y z
N MET A 1 -15.42 29.14 16.81
CA MET A 1 -15.40 27.77 16.26
C MET A 1 -13.97 27.40 15.89
N LYS A 2 -13.22 26.76 16.79
CA LYS A 2 -11.90 26.19 16.48
C LYS A 2 -12.10 24.70 16.27
N SER A 3 -11.91 24.26 15.03
CA SER A 3 -12.12 22.88 14.59
C SER A 3 -11.28 21.94 15.45
N GLN A 4 -11.96 21.16 16.29
CA GLN A 4 -11.39 20.06 17.04
C GLN A 4 -10.96 19.00 16.00
N ARG A 5 -9.74 19.12 15.46
CA ARG A 5 -9.03 17.98 14.83
C ARG A 5 -8.74 16.97 15.94
N LYS A 6 -9.78 16.21 16.32
CA LYS A 6 -9.73 15.16 17.32
C LYS A 6 -8.69 14.12 16.89
N LYS A 7 -7.71 13.91 17.77
CA LYS A 7 -6.92 12.69 17.97
C LYS A 7 -6.01 12.23 16.81
N ARG A 8 -4.97 13.03 16.50
CA ARG A 8 -3.89 12.69 15.53
C ARG A 8 -2.70 11.91 16.12
N ALA A 9 -2.79 11.28 17.31
CA ALA A 9 -1.58 10.82 17.99
C ALA A 9 -1.73 9.64 18.97
N ALA A 10 -2.65 8.69 18.75
CA ALA A 10 -2.84 7.62 19.74
C ALA A 10 -3.12 6.23 19.19
N GLU A 11 -2.42 5.78 18.13
CA GLU A 11 -2.00 4.37 17.87
C GLU A 11 -0.85 4.38 16.85
N SER A 12 0.37 4.15 17.29
CA SER A 12 1.62 4.44 16.58
C SER A 12 1.92 3.52 15.37
N HIS A 13 1.94 4.11 14.17
CA HIS A 13 2.95 3.97 13.10
C HIS A 13 3.29 2.62 12.44
N THR A 14 2.56 1.51 12.67
CA THR A 14 2.96 0.23 12.05
C THR A 14 2.41 0.08 10.62
N TRP A 15 2.97 0.79 9.65
CA TRP A 15 2.72 0.54 8.23
C TRP A 15 3.07 -0.91 7.88
N LYS A 16 2.14 -1.63 7.25
CA LYS A 16 2.40 -2.96 6.69
C LYS A 16 2.96 -2.79 5.29
N ARG A 17 4.07 -3.46 5.01
CA ARG A 17 4.73 -3.49 3.71
C ARG A 17 4.80 -4.92 3.20
N GLU A 18 4.45 -5.11 1.94
CA GLU A 18 4.54 -6.40 1.26
C GLU A 18 5.26 -6.18 -0.08
N THR A 19 6.40 -6.84 -0.24
CA THR A 19 7.22 -6.77 -1.47
C THR A 19 6.96 -8.00 -2.33
N PHE A 20 6.80 -7.79 -3.63
CA PHE A 20 6.56 -8.82 -4.62
C PHE A 20 7.55 -8.66 -5.77
N SER A 21 8.05 -9.77 -6.32
CA SER A 21 8.80 -9.82 -7.58
C SER A 21 8.07 -10.77 -8.51
N LEU A 22 7.42 -10.21 -9.53
CA LEU A 22 6.54 -10.94 -10.46
C LEU A 22 6.73 -10.42 -11.88
N PRO A 23 6.46 -11.23 -12.93
CA PRO A 23 6.38 -10.73 -14.30
C PRO A 23 5.46 -9.52 -14.42
N ARG A 24 5.74 -8.58 -15.32
CA ARG A 24 5.03 -7.31 -15.45
C ARG A 24 3.51 -7.45 -15.47
N SER A 25 2.97 -8.40 -16.23
CA SER A 25 1.53 -8.63 -16.31
C SER A 25 0.93 -9.12 -14.99
N GLU A 26 1.68 -9.92 -14.22
CA GLU A 26 1.23 -10.43 -12.92
C GLU A 26 1.40 -9.39 -11.82
N ALA A 27 2.46 -8.59 -11.87
CA ALA A 27 2.68 -7.47 -10.97
C ALA A 27 1.52 -6.47 -11.02
N GLN A 28 1.06 -6.11 -12.23
CA GLN A 28 -0.12 -5.24 -12.41
C GLN A 28 -1.38 -5.85 -11.79
N LYS A 29 -1.66 -7.14 -12.06
CA LYS A 29 -2.80 -7.86 -11.49
C LYS A 29 -2.74 -7.91 -9.96
N LYS A 30 -1.55 -8.18 -9.41
CA LYS A 30 -1.31 -8.27 -7.96
C LYS A 30 -1.48 -6.92 -7.27
N ALA A 31 -0.92 -5.85 -7.82
CA ALA A 31 -1.08 -4.49 -7.31
C ALA A 31 -2.56 -4.08 -7.33
N ARG A 32 -3.28 -4.37 -8.43
CA ARG A 32 -4.71 -4.08 -8.53
C ARG A 32 -5.52 -4.85 -7.48
N ALA A 33 -5.31 -6.16 -7.37
CA ALA A 33 -5.98 -6.99 -6.38
C ALA A 33 -5.68 -6.54 -4.94
N PHE A 34 -4.46 -6.05 -4.67
CA PHE A 34 -4.11 -5.49 -3.36
C PHE A 34 -4.92 -4.22 -3.06
N LEU A 35 -5.02 -3.29 -4.01
CA LEU A 35 -5.78 -2.05 -3.84
C LEU A 35 -7.30 -2.29 -3.78
N ASP A 36 -7.81 -3.30 -4.48
CA ASP A 36 -9.21 -3.71 -4.38
C ASP A 36 -9.49 -4.36 -3.01
N LYS A 37 -8.56 -5.16 -2.47
CA LYS A 37 -8.68 -5.79 -1.15
C LYS A 37 -8.52 -4.78 0.00
N TYR A 38 -7.61 -3.82 -0.15
CA TYR A 38 -7.32 -2.77 0.82
C TYR A 38 -7.52 -1.42 0.15
N PRO A 39 -8.74 -0.87 0.09
CA PRO A 39 -8.99 0.41 -0.56
C PRO A 39 -8.21 1.55 0.09
N LYS A 40 -7.65 2.45 -0.73
CA LYS A 40 -6.85 3.61 -0.26
C LYS A 40 -7.62 4.48 0.74
N ALA A 41 -8.93 4.64 0.58
CA ALA A 41 -9.74 5.45 1.48
C ALA A 41 -9.78 4.91 2.91
N ALA A 42 -9.80 3.59 3.08
CA ALA A 42 -9.86 2.94 4.40
C ALA A 42 -8.47 2.62 4.96
N TYR A 43 -7.51 2.26 4.10
CA TYR A 43 -6.21 1.71 4.52
C TYR A 43 -4.99 2.54 4.11
N TRP A 44 -5.18 3.69 3.45
CA TRP A 44 -4.08 4.46 2.81
C TRP A 44 -3.10 3.58 2.04
N SER A 45 -3.64 2.60 1.32
CA SER A 45 -2.83 1.69 0.53
C SER A 45 -2.26 2.39 -0.71
N GLU A 46 -1.02 2.05 -1.05
CA GLU A 46 -0.35 2.49 -2.27
C GLU A 46 0.85 1.60 -2.61
N VAL A 47 1.36 1.75 -3.84
CA VAL A 47 2.69 1.27 -4.22
C VAL A 47 3.70 2.26 -3.64
N GLU A 48 4.55 1.80 -2.72
CA GLU A 48 5.56 2.65 -2.08
C GLU A 48 6.82 2.79 -2.94
N THR A 49 7.27 1.69 -3.55
CA THR A 49 8.43 1.68 -4.46
C THR A 49 8.25 0.59 -5.51
N TRP A 50 8.85 0.77 -6.68
CA TRP A 50 8.93 -0.25 -7.71
C TRP A 50 10.19 -0.07 -8.57
N ARG A 51 10.66 -1.16 -9.15
CA ARG A 51 11.73 -1.19 -10.14
C ARG A 51 11.52 -2.32 -11.14
N GLU A 52 12.03 -2.12 -12.34
CA GLU A 52 12.11 -3.16 -13.37
C GLU A 52 13.40 -3.97 -13.15
N LEU A 53 13.28 -5.29 -13.22
CA LEU A 53 14.37 -6.27 -13.19
C LEU A 53 14.52 -6.89 -14.59
N PRO A 54 15.61 -7.63 -14.86
CA PRO A 54 15.72 -8.43 -16.07
C PRO A 54 14.55 -9.41 -16.24
N ASP A 55 14.35 -9.89 -17.47
CA ASP A 55 13.30 -10.86 -17.82
C ASP A 55 11.85 -10.36 -17.63
N ASP A 56 11.63 -9.05 -17.79
CA ASP A 56 10.32 -8.39 -17.65
C ASP A 56 9.66 -8.60 -16.27
N ILE A 57 10.49 -8.71 -15.23
CA ILE A 57 10.06 -8.82 -13.84
C ILE A 57 9.96 -7.42 -13.23
N ILE A 58 8.89 -7.19 -12.47
CA ILE A 58 8.72 -5.99 -11.66
C ILE A 58 8.84 -6.39 -10.19
N GLU A 59 9.78 -5.76 -9.50
CA GLU A 59 9.82 -5.77 -8.03
C GLU A 59 9.10 -4.53 -7.52
N PHE A 60 8.12 -4.70 -6.64
CA PHE A 60 7.39 -3.59 -6.06
C PHE A 60 7.00 -3.87 -4.62
N THR A 61 6.87 -2.79 -3.84
CA THR A 61 6.44 -2.83 -2.45
C THR A 61 5.10 -2.12 -2.31
N MET A 62 4.09 -2.84 -1.85
CA MET A 62 2.83 -2.25 -1.41
C MET A 62 2.95 -1.79 0.04
N ARG A 63 2.36 -0.65 0.39
CA ARG A 63 2.14 -0.25 1.79
C ARG A 63 0.66 -0.11 2.10
N ARG A 64 0.28 -0.29 3.37
CA ARG A 64 -1.04 0.04 3.92
C ARG A 64 -0.99 0.23 5.43
N LEU A 65 -2.03 0.83 5.99
CA LEU A 65 -2.33 0.78 7.41
C LEU A 65 -2.77 -0.63 7.84
N PRO A 66 -2.48 -1.03 9.10
CA PRO A 66 -2.87 -2.33 9.62
C PRO A 66 -4.39 -2.41 9.86
N THR A 67 -4.99 -1.30 10.28
CA THR A 67 -6.42 -1.12 10.57
C THR A 67 -7.00 -0.03 9.67
N ALA A 68 -8.31 -0.11 9.43
CA ALA A 68 -9.05 0.97 8.81
C ALA A 68 -9.36 2.06 9.85
N ASP A 69 -9.44 3.32 9.42
CA ASP A 69 -9.92 4.45 10.24
C ASP A 69 -11.42 4.36 10.54
#